data_AF-A0A485J9K1-F1
#
_entry.id   AF-A0A485J9K1-F1
#
_cell.length_a   1.000
_cell.length_b   1.000
_cell.length_c   1.000
_cell.angle_alpha   90.00
_cell.angle_beta   90.00
_cell.angle_gamma   90.00
#
_symmetry.space_group_name_H-M   'P 1'
#
loop_
_entity.id
_entity.type
_entity.pdbx_description
1 polymer ?
#
loop_
_entity_poly.entity_id
_entity_poly.type
_entity_poly.pdbx_seq_one_letter_code
_entity_poly.pdbx_strand_id
1 'polypeptide(L)'
;MAYLFLRRLENLLQSINDEQTQTLPSDELNRARLAWAMDFADWPQLTGALTGHITNVRRVFNELIGDDESENTGRVAVGTVA
;
A
#
# COMPACT_ATOMS: atom_id res chain seq x y z
N MET A 1 -1.16 3.85 -12.58
CA MET A 1 -2.50 4.11 -11.98
C MET A 1 -2.42 4.22 -10.47
N ALA A 2 -1.96 3.19 -9.73
CA ALA A 2 -1.82 3.28 -8.27
C ALA A 2 -0.92 4.43 -7.80
N TYR A 3 0.24 4.65 -8.44
CA TYR A 3 1.14 5.76 -8.10
C TYR A 3 0.45 7.14 -8.13
N LEU A 4 -0.25 7.46 -9.23
CA LEU A 4 -0.92 8.75 -9.38
C LEU A 4 -2.03 8.93 -8.35
N PHE A 5 -2.80 7.87 -8.07
CA PHE A 5 -3.83 7.89 -7.03
C PHE A 5 -3.23 8.18 -5.65
N LEU A 6 -2.21 7.41 -5.26
CA LEU A 6 -1.56 7.54 -3.95
C LEU A 6 -0.90 8.91 -3.79
N ARG A 7 -0.24 9.41 -4.84
CA ARG A 7 0.40 10.73 -4.79
C ARG A 7 -0.63 11.87 -4.74
N ARG A 8 -1.75 11.76 -5.46
CA ARG A 8 -2.85 12.74 -5.35
C ARG A 8 -3.43 12.75 -3.94
N LEU A 9 -3.72 11.57 -3.38
CA LEU A 9 -4.26 11.44 -2.03
C LEU A 9 -3.32 12.04 -0.99
N GLU A 10 -2.03 11.71 -1.05
CA GLU A 10 -1.01 12.23 -0.14
C GLU A 10 -0.87 13.76 -0.25
N ASN A 11 -0.81 14.30 -1.48
CA ASN A 11 -0.73 15.75 -1.67
C ASN A 11 -1.95 16.46 -1.07
N LEU A 12 -3.15 15.92 -1.28
CA LEU A 12 -4.38 16.49 -0.70
C LEU A 12 -4.34 16.41 0.82
N LEU A 13 -3.92 15.28 1.38
CA LEU A 13 -3.75 15.10 2.83
C LEU A 13 -2.80 16.15 3.41
N GLN A 14 -1.63 16.34 2.81
CA GLN A 14 -0.62 17.30 3.26
C GLN A 14 -1.13 18.75 3.14
N SER A 15 -1.95 19.04 2.13
CA SER A 15 -2.51 20.38 1.91
C SER A 15 -3.58 20.81 2.93
N ILE A 16 -4.18 19.88 3.68
CA ILE A 16 -5.25 20.21 4.65
C ILE A 16 -4.72 21.05 5.81
N ASN A 17 -3.53 20.71 6.32
CA ASN A 17 -2.89 21.41 7.43
C ASN A 17 -1.55 22.05 7.05
N ASP A 18 -1.13 21.98 5.78
CA ASP A 18 0.22 22.35 5.33
C ASP A 18 1.33 21.59 6.09
N GLU A 19 1.09 20.29 6.29
CA GLU A 19 1.96 19.42 7.09
C GLU A 19 2.40 18.21 6.28
N GLN A 20 3.68 17.85 6.41
CA GLN A 20 4.18 16.58 5.89
C GLN A 20 3.64 15.42 6.75
N THR A 21 2.67 14.68 6.22
CA THR A 21 2.08 13.51 6.88
C THR A 21 1.72 12.43 5.86
N GLN A 22 1.73 11.19 6.33
CA GLN A 22 1.29 9.99 5.60
C GLN A 22 0.15 9.27 6.34
N THR A 23 -0.30 9.83 7.47
CA THR A 23 -1.32 9.23 8.32
C THR A 23 -2.70 9.77 7.96
N LEU A 24 -3.63 8.88 7.64
CA LEU A 24 -5.02 9.27 7.33
C LEU A 24 -5.69 9.93 8.53
N PRO A 25 -6.59 10.92 8.31
CA PRO A 25 -7.27 11.60 9.39
C PRO A 25 -8.23 10.66 10.14
N SER A 26 -8.32 10.86 11.46
CA SER A 26 -9.28 10.18 12.32
C SER A 26 -10.60 10.94 12.43
N ASP A 27 -10.58 12.27 12.25
CA ASP A 27 -11.75 13.13 12.36
C ASP A 27 -12.65 13.07 11.11
N GLU A 28 -13.95 13.20 11.33
CA GLU A 28 -14.97 13.06 10.27
C GLU A 28 -14.88 14.15 9.21
N LEU A 29 -14.51 15.37 9.60
CA LEU A 29 -14.46 16.52 8.69
C LEU A 29 -13.36 16.35 7.63
N ASN A 30 -12.15 16.00 8.04
CA ASN A 30 -11.04 15.80 7.11
C ASN A 30 -11.22 14.53 6.26
N ARG A 31 -11.86 13.50 6.81
CA ARG A 31 -12.29 12.33 6.01
C ARG A 31 -13.25 12.73 4.89
N ALA A 32 -14.26 13.54 5.20
CA ALA A 32 -15.22 14.04 4.21
C ALA A 32 -14.54 14.93 3.15
N ARG A 33 -13.64 15.83 3.57
CA ARG A 33 -12.84 16.69 2.67
C ARG A 33 -12.01 15.86 1.69
N LEU A 34 -11.31 14.83 2.18
CA LEU A 34 -10.51 13.95 1.33
C LEU A 34 -11.37 13.15 0.35
N ALA A 35 -12.48 12.57 0.81
CA ALA A 35 -13.40 11.83 -0.07
C ALA A 35 -13.90 12.73 -1.21
N TRP A 36 -14.38 13.93 -0.87
CA TRP A 36 -14.84 14.91 -1.85
C TRP A 36 -13.72 15.34 -2.82
N ALA A 37 -12.54 15.69 -2.32
CA ALA A 37 -11.43 16.17 -3.16
C ALA A 37 -10.81 15.08 -4.07
N MET A 38 -11.02 13.81 -3.72
CA MET A 38 -10.64 12.64 -4.51
C MET A 38 -11.76 12.16 -5.45
N ASP A 39 -12.88 12.88 -5.53
CA ASP A 39 -14.06 12.56 -6.35
C ASP A 39 -14.79 11.26 -5.92
N PHE A 40 -14.86 10.98 -4.62
CA PHE A 40 -15.64 9.90 -4.03
C PHE A 40 -16.85 10.42 -3.24
N ALA A 41 -17.92 9.62 -3.18
CA ALA A 41 -19.14 9.99 -2.49
C ALA A 41 -18.97 10.02 -0.96
N ASP A 42 -18.15 9.11 -0.42
CA ASP A 42 -17.96 8.95 1.01
C ASP A 42 -16.58 8.36 1.36
N TRP A 43 -16.26 8.39 2.66
CA TRP A 43 -15.00 7.88 3.19
C TRP A 43 -14.82 6.35 3.00
N PRO A 44 -15.85 5.51 3.23
CA PRO A 44 -15.76 4.08 2.90
C PRO A 44 -15.36 3.78 1.44
N GLN A 45 -15.92 4.50 0.47
CA GLN A 45 -15.59 4.31 -0.94
C GLN A 45 -14.14 4.72 -1.25
N LEU A 46 -13.69 5.86 -0.72
CA LEU A 46 -12.30 6.30 -0.87
C LEU A 46 -11.32 5.27 -0.26
N THR A 47 -11.58 4.80 0.96
CA THR A 47 -10.69 3.85 1.64
C THR A 47 -10.72 2.45 1.02
N GLY A 48 -11.85 2.04 0.45
CA GLY A 48 -11.94 0.84 -0.38
C GLY A 48 -11.05 0.93 -1.62
N ALA A 49 -11.12 2.02 -2.38
CA ALA A 49 -10.27 2.25 -3.55
C ALA A 49 -8.78 2.32 -3.18
N LEU A 50 -8.45 3.03 -2.08
CA LEU A 50 -7.10 3.08 -1.53
C LEU A 50 -6.54 1.68 -1.21
N THR A 51 -7.35 0.85 -0.53
CA THR A 51 -6.96 -0.51 -0.18
C THR A 51 -6.68 -1.35 -1.43
N GLY A 52 -7.49 -1.20 -2.48
CA GLY A 52 -7.27 -1.85 -3.77
C GLY A 52 -5.92 -1.45 -4.41
N HIS A 53 -5.60 -0.16 -4.41
CA HIS A 53 -4.32 0.34 -4.93
C HIS A 53 -3.12 -0.16 -4.12
N ILE A 54 -3.18 -0.10 -2.78
CA ILE A 54 -2.11 -0.61 -1.89
C ILE A 54 -1.90 -2.11 -2.12
N THR A 55 -2.98 -2.88 -2.19
CA THR A 55 -2.92 -4.34 -2.42
C THR A 55 -2.28 -4.65 -3.75
N ASN A 56 -2.62 -3.93 -4.81
CA ASN A 56 -2.01 -4.15 -6.13
C ASN A 56 -0.51 -3.80 -6.13
N VAL A 57 -0.09 -2.73 -5.45
CA VAL A 57 1.33 -2.38 -5.30
C VAL A 57 2.07 -3.49 -4.53
N ARG A 58 1.50 -3.96 -3.42
CA ARG A 58 2.08 -5.06 -2.63
C ARG A 58 2.22 -6.35 -3.44
N ARG A 59 1.21 -6.71 -4.23
CA ARG A 59 1.27 -7.88 -5.11
C ARG A 59 2.44 -7.80 -6.10
N VAL A 60 2.55 -6.69 -6.82
CA VAL A 60 3.64 -6.47 -7.79
C VAL A 60 5.00 -6.47 -7.09
N PHE A 61 5.09 -5.88 -5.90
CA PHE A 61 6.31 -5.88 -5.10
C PHE A 61 6.74 -7.30 -4.70
N ASN A 62 5.81 -8.13 -4.21
CA ASN A 62 6.08 -9.52 -3.85
C ASN A 62 6.52 -10.34 -5.07
N GLU A 63 5.86 -10.16 -6.22
CA GLU A 63 6.24 -10.80 -7.48
C GLU A 63 7.64 -10.38 -7.96
N LEU A 64 8.04 -9.13 -7.72
CA LEU A 64 9.33 -8.59 -8.16
C LEU A 64 10.48 -9.01 -7.25
N ILE A 65 10.25 -9.11 -5.94
CA ILE A 65 11.27 -9.54 -4.98
C ILE A 65 11.40 -11.07 -4.96
N GLY A 66 10.36 -11.81 -5.34
CA GLY A 66 10.37 -13.27 -5.40
C GLY A 66 10.26 -13.93 -4.02
N ASP A 67 9.57 -15.06 -3.96
CA ASP A 67 9.61 -15.97 -2.82
C ASP A 67 10.99 -16.67 -2.77
N ASP A 68 12.02 -15.96 -2.31
CA ASP A 68 13.36 -16.49 -2.03
C ASP A 68 13.38 -17.55 -0.90
N GLU A 69 12.22 -17.99 -0.40
CA GLU A 69 12.10 -19.05 0.62
C GLU A 69 11.79 -20.44 0.06
N SER A 70 11.83 -20.64 -1.25
CA SER A 70 11.48 -21.94 -1.86
C SER A 70 12.63 -22.68 -2.55
N GLU A 71 13.86 -22.64 -2.04
CA GLU A 71 14.92 -23.58 -2.47
C GLU A 71 16.02 -23.83 -1.42
N ASN A 72 15.67 -24.42 -0.26
CA ASN A 72 16.65 -25.16 0.55
C ASN A 72 16.07 -26.42 1.22
N THR A 73 15.28 -27.19 0.47
CA THR A 73 15.02 -28.60 0.79
C THR A 73 15.70 -29.45 -0.28
N GLY A 74 16.95 -29.83 -0.03
CA GLY A 74 17.71 -30.57 -1.04
C GLY A 74 19.12 -30.98 -0.62
N ARG A 75 19.20 -32.00 0.22
CA ARG A 75 20.27 -33.03 0.24
C ARG A 75 21.51 -32.78 1.12
N VAL A 76 21.35 -32.97 2.43
CA VAL A 76 22.45 -33.54 3.24
C VAL A 76 22.50 -35.03 2.95
N ALA A 77 23.14 -35.41 1.83
CA ALA A 77 23.55 -36.78 1.60
C ALA A 77 24.80 -37.06 2.43
N VAL A 78 24.62 -37.95 3.40
CA VAL A 78 25.65 -38.66 4.16
C VAL A 78 26.77 -39.14 3.24
N GLY A 79 28.01 -38.77 3.57
CA GLY A 79 29.23 -39.26 2.96
C GLY A 79 30.31 -39.48 4.02
N THR A 80 30.37 -40.71 4.53
CA THR A 80 31.52 -41.28 5.23
C THR A 80 32.73 -41.38 4.28
N VAL A 81 33.89 -41.76 4.83
CA VAL A 81 35.20 -42.15 4.26
C VAL A 81 36.14 -40.97 3.93
N ALA A 82 37.38 -40.86 4.41
CA ALA A 82 38.29 -41.72 5.18
C ALA A 82 39.18 -40.84 6.08
#